data_AF-A0A812IWP2-F1
#
_entry.id   AF-A0A812IWP2-F1
#
_cell.length_a   1.000
_cell.length_b   1.000
_cell.length_c   1.000
_cell.angle_alpha   90.00
_cell.angle_beta   90.00
_cell.angle_gamma   90.00
#
_symmetry.space_group_name_H-M   'P 1'
#
loop_
_entity.id
_entity.type
_entity.pdbx_description
1 polymer ?
#
loop_
_entity_poly.entity_id
_entity_poly.type
_entity_poly.pdbx_seq_one_letter_code
_entity_poly.pdbx_strand_id
1 'polypeptide(L)'
;MESFASTRPQPDFLRDIGYLVPDKGPVSVTTQFVDEEIAKVPAPQLVVPSDNARYVLNAVNARWGSLYDALYGFDVIPAYSVTSSGVEINAAKGSSGYNPMRGEAVIDFANGLLDEIAPLVHGKWGDVCRLWPKFVGSVQRLELLLK
;
A
#
# COMPACT_ATOMS: atom_id res chain seq x y z
N MET A 1 -1.89 18.33 51.68
CA MET A 1 -2.17 17.48 50.50
C MET A 1 -1.84 18.33 49.29
N GLU A 2 -0.58 18.30 48.85
CA GLU A 2 -0.11 19.15 47.75
C GLU A 2 -0.77 18.71 46.46
N SER A 3 -1.51 19.64 45.87
CA SER A 3 -2.19 19.48 44.60
C SER A 3 -1.14 19.28 43.50
N PHE A 4 -1.12 18.11 42.88
CA PHE A 4 -0.45 17.88 41.60
C PHE A 4 -1.24 18.62 40.50
N ALA A 5 -1.24 19.95 40.56
CA ALA A 5 -1.76 20.79 39.50
C ALA A 5 -0.80 20.67 38.30
N SER A 6 -1.18 19.82 37.34
CA SER A 6 -0.81 19.92 35.92
C SER A 6 0.69 20.17 35.65
N THR A 7 1.48 19.10 35.59
CA THR A 7 2.90 19.08 35.16
C THR A 7 3.12 19.38 33.67
N ARG A 8 2.26 20.18 33.02
CA ARG A 8 2.59 20.71 31.70
C ARG A 8 3.51 21.91 31.90
N PRO A 9 4.74 21.89 31.37
CA PRO A 9 5.57 23.07 31.41
C PRO A 9 4.80 24.23 30.76
N GLN A 10 4.62 25.32 31.53
CA GLN A 10 3.96 26.51 31.03
C GLN A 10 4.76 27.05 29.84
N PRO A 11 4.12 27.43 28.73
CA PRO A 11 4.81 27.96 27.55
C PRO A 11 5.79 29.10 27.87
N ASP A 12 5.53 29.86 28.93
CA ASP A 12 6.39 30.96 29.38
C ASP A 12 7.70 30.44 29.98
N PHE A 13 7.66 29.47 30.90
CA PHE A 13 8.88 28.81 31.40
C PHE A 13 9.73 28.25 30.25
N LEU A 14 9.11 27.64 29.24
CA LEU A 14 9.84 27.10 28.08
C LEU A 14 10.46 28.19 27.19
N ARG A 15 9.86 29.38 27.12
CA ARG A 15 10.46 30.53 26.43
C ARG A 15 11.57 31.16 27.26
N ASP A 16 11.38 31.24 28.58
CA ASP A 16 12.34 31.81 29.52
C ASP A 16 13.67 31.04 29.53
N ILE A 17 13.60 29.71 29.46
CA ILE A 17 14.80 28.86 29.34
C ILE A 17 15.33 28.74 27.90
N GLY A 18 14.67 29.39 26.92
CA GLY A 18 15.07 29.36 25.51
C GLY A 18 14.74 28.06 24.76
N TYR A 19 13.89 27.19 25.31
CA TYR A 19 13.46 25.95 24.65
C TYR A 19 12.47 26.25 23.50
N LEU A 20 11.50 27.15 23.73
CA LEU A 20 10.61 27.66 22.68
C LEU A 20 11.14 29.00 22.17
N VAL A 21 11.46 29.05 20.87
CA VAL A 21 11.90 30.27 20.18
C VAL A 21 10.75 30.94 19.43
N PRO A 22 10.80 32.26 19.16
CA PRO A 22 9.83 32.93 18.32
C PRO A 22 9.77 32.32 16.91
N ASP A 23 8.57 32.22 16.35
CA ASP A 23 8.37 31.84 14.95
C ASP A 23 9.02 32.91 14.03
N LYS A 24 9.81 32.44 13.06
CA LYS A 24 10.52 33.31 12.10
C LYS A 24 9.69 33.64 10.87
N GLY A 25 8.43 33.19 10.83
CA GLY A 25 7.51 33.41 9.72
C GLY A 25 7.65 32.35 8.60
N PRO A 26 6.91 32.51 7.50
CA PRO A 26 6.87 31.52 6.44
C PRO A 26 8.24 31.40 5.75
N VAL A 27 8.65 30.16 5.50
CA VAL A 27 9.87 29.83 4.75
C VAL A 27 9.55 28.81 3.66
N SER A 28 10.32 28.86 2.58
CA SER A 28 10.29 27.86 1.52
C SER A 28 11.59 27.04 1.56
N VAL A 29 11.48 25.73 1.44
CA VAL A 29 12.64 24.84 1.33
C VAL A 29 13.32 25.02 -0.05
N THR A 30 14.64 24.99 -0.08
CA THR A 30 15.45 25.23 -1.30
C THR A 30 16.29 24.02 -1.72
N THR A 31 16.08 22.86 -1.10
CA THR A 31 16.82 21.62 -1.37
C THR A 31 16.70 21.19 -2.83
N GLN A 32 17.83 20.83 -3.45
CA GLN A 32 17.92 20.43 -4.87
C GLN A 32 18.57 19.04 -5.00
N PHE A 33 18.47 18.44 -6.19
CA PHE A 33 19.08 17.15 -6.54
C PHE A 33 18.64 15.98 -5.64
N VAL A 34 17.35 15.95 -5.29
CA VAL A 34 16.74 14.86 -4.52
C VAL A 34 16.15 13.82 -5.49
N ASP A 35 16.37 12.54 -5.21
CA ASP A 35 15.78 11.42 -5.97
C ASP A 35 14.24 11.50 -6.00
N GLU A 36 13.65 11.02 -7.09
CA GLU A 36 12.21 11.13 -7.32
C GLU A 36 11.38 10.37 -6.29
N GLU A 37 11.90 9.23 -5.81
CA GLU A 37 11.29 8.41 -4.75
C GLU A 37 11.08 9.18 -3.44
N ILE A 38 11.87 10.23 -3.18
CA ILE A 38 11.73 11.09 -1.99
C ILE A 38 10.97 12.37 -2.34
N ALA A 39 11.24 12.96 -3.50
CA ALA A 39 10.74 14.29 -3.85
C ALA A 39 9.32 14.31 -4.44
N LYS A 40 8.92 13.24 -5.14
CA LYS A 40 7.73 13.25 -6.02
C LYS A 40 6.78 12.08 -5.82
N VAL A 41 7.28 10.92 -5.37
CA VAL A 41 6.47 9.69 -5.30
C VAL A 41 5.90 9.52 -3.89
N PRO A 42 4.57 9.65 -3.69
CA PRO A 42 3.95 9.26 -2.44
C PRO A 42 3.92 7.74 -2.34
N ALA A 43 4.67 7.17 -1.39
CA ALA A 43 4.79 5.73 -1.23
C ALA A 43 5.03 5.33 0.25
N PRO A 44 4.75 4.07 0.62
CA PRO A 44 5.13 3.53 1.92
C PRO A 44 6.66 3.55 2.14
N GLN A 45 7.08 3.83 3.37
CA GLN A 45 8.49 3.78 3.78
C GLN A 45 8.71 2.65 4.80
N LEU A 46 9.59 1.71 4.46
CA LEU A 46 9.95 0.58 5.32
C LEU A 46 11.19 0.90 6.16
N VAL A 47 11.16 0.52 7.45
CA VAL A 47 12.29 0.63 8.36
C VAL A 47 12.66 -0.76 8.87
N VAL A 48 13.93 -1.12 8.79
CA VAL A 48 14.46 -2.42 9.25
C VAL A 48 15.76 -2.24 10.03
N PRO A 49 16.09 -3.14 10.97
CA PRO A 49 17.37 -3.11 11.67
C PRO A 49 18.50 -3.50 10.71
N SER A 50 19.54 -2.65 10.65
CA SER A 50 20.65 -2.80 9.68
C SER A 50 21.63 -3.92 10.03
N ASP A 51 21.63 -4.39 11.28
CA ASP A 51 22.47 -5.49 11.77
C ASP A 51 21.93 -6.88 11.39
N ASN A 52 20.69 -6.97 10.91
CA ASN A 52 20.11 -8.20 10.37
C ASN A 52 20.17 -8.21 8.84
N ALA A 53 21.22 -8.84 8.29
CA ALA A 53 21.44 -8.93 6.85
C ALA A 53 20.24 -9.49 6.07
N ARG A 54 19.51 -10.46 6.64
CA ARG A 54 18.32 -11.02 5.99
C ARG A 54 17.20 -9.98 5.87
N TYR A 55 16.98 -9.20 6.91
CA TYR A 55 15.96 -8.15 6.89
C TYR A 55 16.33 -7.01 5.95
N VAL A 56 17.60 -6.63 5.90
CA VAL A 56 18.11 -5.64 4.93
C VAL A 56 17.87 -6.11 3.49
N LEU A 57 18.25 -7.35 3.15
CA LEU A 57 18.04 -7.90 1.81
C LEU A 57 16.56 -7.96 1.43
N ASN A 58 15.70 -8.40 2.36
CA ASN A 58 14.26 -8.40 2.14
C ASN A 58 13.71 -6.98 1.95
N ALA A 59 14.19 -6.00 2.72
CA ALA A 59 13.74 -4.61 2.64
C ALA A 59 14.11 -3.93 1.32
N VAL A 60 15.34 -4.14 0.84
CA VAL A 60 15.78 -3.61 -0.46
C VAL A 60 14.93 -4.18 -1.60
N ASN A 61 14.60 -5.49 -1.53
CA ASN A 61 13.76 -6.14 -2.54
C ASN A 61 12.26 -5.82 -2.40
N ALA A 62 11.83 -5.27 -1.27
CA ALA A 62 10.41 -4.97 -1.00
C ALA A 62 9.84 -3.81 -1.82
N ARG A 63 10.66 -3.13 -2.66
CA ARG A 63 10.16 -2.16 -3.64
C ARG A 63 9.09 -2.76 -4.55
N TRP A 64 9.21 -4.05 -4.86
CA TRP A 64 8.23 -4.81 -5.61
C TRP A 64 7.81 -6.04 -4.82
N GLY A 65 6.51 -6.20 -4.60
CA GLY A 65 5.94 -7.31 -3.85
C GLY A 65 4.73 -7.92 -4.54
N SER A 66 4.46 -9.19 -4.25
CA SER A 66 3.27 -9.89 -4.73
C SER A 66 2.05 -9.44 -3.91
N LEU A 67 1.12 -8.74 -4.56
CA LEU A 67 -0.16 -8.40 -3.94
C LEU A 67 -0.94 -9.66 -3.56
N TYR A 68 -0.83 -10.73 -4.36
CA TYR A 68 -1.52 -11.98 -4.11
C TYR A 68 -0.99 -12.65 -2.84
N ASP A 69 0.32 -12.63 -2.62
CA ASP A 69 0.93 -13.19 -1.40
C ASP A 69 0.54 -12.36 -0.17
N ALA A 70 0.47 -11.03 -0.30
CA ALA A 70 0.02 -10.15 0.77
C ALA A 70 -1.46 -10.41 1.14
N LEU A 71 -2.35 -10.53 0.15
CA LEU A 71 -3.77 -10.81 0.40
C LEU A 71 -3.99 -12.24 0.92
N TYR A 72 -3.31 -13.22 0.34
CA TYR A 72 -3.44 -14.61 0.73
C TYR A 72 -2.81 -14.89 2.11
N GLY A 73 -1.67 -14.27 2.40
CA GLY A 73 -0.87 -14.53 3.60
C GLY A 73 -1.43 -13.96 4.89
N PHE A 74 -2.19 -12.86 4.79
CA PHE A 74 -2.66 -12.04 5.92
C PHE A 74 -4.19 -11.99 6.02
N ASP A 75 -4.71 -11.33 7.03
CA ASP A 75 -6.14 -11.30 7.42
C ASP A 75 -6.99 -10.29 6.63
N VAL A 76 -6.44 -9.66 5.59
CA VAL A 76 -7.17 -8.75 4.69
C VAL A 76 -8.37 -9.45 4.05
N ILE A 77 -8.20 -10.71 3.64
CA ILE A 77 -9.29 -11.55 3.15
C ILE A 77 -9.89 -12.33 4.33
N PRO A 78 -11.14 -12.04 4.74
CA PRO A 78 -11.80 -12.74 5.85
C PRO A 78 -11.94 -14.24 5.58
N ALA A 79 -12.04 -15.04 6.65
CA ALA A 79 -12.21 -16.49 6.55
C ALA A 79 -13.54 -16.90 5.88
N TYR A 80 -14.54 -16.02 5.93
CA TYR A 80 -15.81 -16.15 5.24
C TYR A 80 -15.97 -14.92 4.35
N SER A 81 -16.03 -15.13 3.04
CA SER A 81 -16.12 -14.05 2.05
C SER A 81 -17.25 -14.34 1.07
N VAL A 82 -17.74 -13.29 0.40
CA VAL A 82 -18.65 -13.42 -0.73
C VAL A 82 -17.87 -13.12 -2.00
N THR A 83 -17.94 -13.99 -3.00
CA THR A 83 -17.32 -13.75 -4.31
C THR A 83 -18.04 -12.63 -5.05
N SER A 84 -17.41 -12.15 -6.13
CA SER A 84 -18.04 -11.21 -7.07
C SER A 84 -19.36 -11.74 -7.69
N SER A 85 -19.54 -13.06 -7.73
CA SER A 85 -20.77 -13.75 -8.16
C SER A 85 -21.83 -13.92 -7.06
N GLY A 86 -21.58 -13.42 -5.84
CA GLY A 86 -22.53 -13.46 -4.73
C GLY A 86 -22.52 -14.78 -3.94
N VAL A 87 -21.50 -15.62 -4.10
CA VAL A 87 -21.41 -16.92 -3.44
C VAL A 87 -20.60 -16.79 -2.14
N GLU A 88 -21.18 -17.22 -1.02
CA GLU A 88 -20.45 -17.36 0.24
C GLU A 88 -19.43 -18.50 0.16
N ILE A 89 -18.19 -18.20 0.51
CA ILE A 89 -17.06 -19.12 0.45
C ILE A 89 -16.29 -19.15 1.77
N ASN A 90 -15.85 -20.35 2.15
CA ASN A 90 -14.86 -20.54 3.21
C ASN A 90 -13.45 -20.26 2.66
N ALA A 91 -13.05 -18.99 2.74
CA ALA A 91 -11.74 -18.47 2.35
C ALA A 91 -10.71 -18.53 3.49
N ALA A 92 -10.91 -19.39 4.50
CA ALA A 92 -9.93 -19.59 5.56
C ALA A 92 -8.57 -19.99 4.97
N LYS A 93 -7.50 -19.48 5.58
CA LYS A 93 -6.14 -19.90 5.23
C LYS A 93 -6.03 -21.41 5.47
N GLY A 94 -5.75 -22.17 4.42
CA GLY A 94 -5.66 -23.63 4.51
C GLY A 94 -4.63 -24.04 5.56
N SER A 95 -4.95 -25.06 6.35
CA SER A 95 -4.07 -25.57 7.43
C SER A 95 -2.78 -26.19 6.88
N SER A 96 -2.78 -26.68 5.64
CA SER A 96 -1.58 -27.10 4.91
C SER A 96 -1.79 -26.94 3.40
N GLY A 97 -1.22 -25.89 2.80
CA GLY A 97 -1.19 -25.69 1.35
C GLY A 97 -2.20 -24.68 0.80
N TYR A 98 -2.34 -24.69 -0.52
CA TYR A 98 -3.21 -23.76 -1.25
C TYR A 98 -4.69 -24.14 -1.09
N ASN A 99 -5.50 -23.19 -0.66
CA ASN A 99 -6.96 -23.26 -0.63
C ASN A 99 -7.49 -22.52 -1.89
N PRO A 100 -8.04 -23.24 -2.88
CA PRO A 100 -8.59 -22.62 -4.09
C PRO A 100 -9.66 -21.57 -3.81
N MET A 101 -10.50 -21.77 -2.79
CA MET A 101 -11.57 -20.81 -2.44
C MET A 101 -10.98 -19.49 -1.92
N ARG A 102 -9.89 -19.56 -1.14
CA ARG A 102 -9.17 -18.36 -0.73
C ARG A 102 -8.46 -17.70 -1.91
N GLY A 103 -7.88 -18.49 -2.82
CA GLY A 103 -7.25 -17.98 -4.03
C GLY A 103 -8.24 -17.23 -4.93
N GLU A 104 -9.45 -17.74 -5.08
CA GLU A 104 -10.54 -17.06 -5.78
C GLU A 104 -10.89 -15.72 -5.12
N ALA A 105 -11.03 -15.68 -3.78
CA ALA A 105 -11.27 -14.44 -3.05
C ALA A 105 -10.14 -13.40 -3.24
N VAL A 106 -8.88 -13.86 -3.30
CA VAL A 106 -7.72 -13.00 -3.57
C VAL A 106 -7.77 -12.42 -4.98
N ILE A 107 -8.10 -13.23 -5.98
CA ILE A 107 -8.23 -12.80 -7.38
C ILE A 107 -9.37 -11.79 -7.52
N ASP A 108 -10.53 -12.06 -6.91
CA ASP A 108 -11.66 -11.15 -6.91
C ASP A 108 -11.31 -9.80 -6.28
N PHE A 109 -10.62 -9.78 -5.14
CA PHE A 109 -10.14 -8.54 -4.52
C PHE A 109 -9.19 -7.79 -5.46
N ALA A 110 -8.21 -8.48 -6.05
CA ALA A 110 -7.24 -7.86 -6.94
C ALA A 110 -7.90 -7.27 -8.20
N ASN A 111 -8.86 -7.97 -8.80
CA ASN A 111 -9.64 -7.47 -9.93
C ASN A 111 -10.47 -6.24 -9.54
N GLY A 112 -11.11 -6.26 -8.36
CA GLY A 112 -11.84 -5.11 -7.84
C GLY A 112 -10.94 -3.89 -7.62
N LEU A 113 -9.72 -4.10 -7.11
CA LEU A 113 -8.73 -3.02 -6.99
C LEU A 113 -8.31 -2.48 -8.35
N LEU A 114 -8.10 -3.36 -9.35
CA LEU A 114 -7.79 -2.93 -10.72
C LEU A 114 -8.94 -2.14 -11.36
N ASP A 115 -10.19 -2.51 -11.09
CA ASP A 115 -11.37 -1.74 -11.54
C ASP A 115 -11.37 -0.32 -10.94
N GLU A 116 -10.82 -0.13 -9.74
CA GLU A 116 -10.71 1.17 -9.08
C GLU A 116 -9.52 2.01 -9.60
N ILE A 117 -8.32 1.43 -9.64
CA ILE A 117 -7.08 2.18 -9.89
C ILE A 117 -6.68 2.25 -11.37
N ALA A 118 -7.16 1.31 -12.19
CA ALA A 118 -6.85 1.18 -13.60
C ALA A 118 -8.09 0.71 -14.39
N PRO A 119 -9.21 1.45 -14.35
CA PRO A 119 -10.48 1.01 -14.93
C PRO A 119 -10.37 0.74 -16.43
N LEU A 120 -11.02 -0.34 -16.88
CA LEU A 120 -11.22 -0.60 -18.30
C LEU A 120 -12.24 0.40 -18.87
N VAL A 121 -12.08 0.76 -20.15
CA VAL A 121 -13.07 1.59 -20.85
C VAL A 121 -14.43 0.88 -20.92
N HIS A 122 -14.40 -0.45 -21.08
CA HIS A 122 -15.57 -1.31 -21.12
C HIS A 122 -15.29 -2.60 -20.36
N GLY A 123 -16.28 -3.09 -19.60
CA GLY A 123 -16.18 -4.32 -18.81
C GLY A 123 -15.43 -4.16 -17.50
N LYS A 124 -15.20 -5.28 -16.83
CA LYS A 124 -14.42 -5.37 -15.57
C LYS A 124 -13.21 -6.27 -15.74
N TRP A 125 -12.20 -6.10 -14.89
CA TRP A 125 -11.00 -6.93 -14.91
C TRP A 125 -11.30 -8.42 -14.68
N GLY A 126 -12.33 -8.76 -13.90
CA GLY A 126 -12.78 -10.14 -13.70
C GLY A 126 -13.28 -10.86 -14.96
N ASP A 127 -13.64 -10.10 -16.00
CA ASP A 127 -14.14 -10.65 -17.27
C ASP A 127 -13.01 -10.87 -18.29
N VAL A 128 -11.78 -10.40 -18.02
CA VAL A 128 -10.67 -10.49 -18.96
C VAL A 128 -10.20 -11.94 -19.11
N CYS A 129 -10.19 -12.45 -20.34
CA CYS A 129 -9.67 -13.78 -20.69
C CYS A 129 -8.29 -13.75 -21.35
N ARG A 130 -7.93 -12.62 -21.97
CA ARG A 130 -6.69 -12.52 -22.73
C ARG A 130 -6.21 -11.08 -22.80
N LEU A 131 -4.89 -10.91 -22.73
CA LEU A 131 -4.19 -9.64 -22.93
C LEU A 131 -3.09 -9.85 -23.97
N TRP A 132 -2.92 -8.90 -24.90
CA TRP A 132 -1.80 -8.90 -25.84
C TRP A 132 -1.42 -7.49 -26.26
N PRO A 133 -0.13 -7.24 -26.53
CA PRO A 133 0.29 -5.97 -27.11
C PRO A 133 -0.10 -5.91 -28.59
N LYS A 134 -0.53 -4.72 -29.03
CA LYS A 134 -0.74 -4.42 -30.45
C LYS A 134 -0.21 -3.03 -30.78
N PHE A 135 0.46 -2.91 -31.92
CA PHE A 135 0.90 -1.63 -32.45
C PHE A 135 -0.20 -1.01 -33.31
N VAL A 136 -0.53 0.25 -33.04
CA VAL A 136 -1.40 1.09 -33.86
C VAL A 136 -0.57 2.28 -34.32
N GLY A 137 -0.02 2.20 -35.53
CA GLY A 137 1.02 3.12 -36.00
C GLY A 137 2.31 2.95 -35.19
N SER A 138 2.80 4.03 -34.58
CA SER A 138 3.98 4.03 -33.69
C SER A 138 3.66 3.80 -32.21
N VAL A 139 2.38 3.66 -31.84
CA VAL A 139 1.94 3.52 -30.44
C VAL A 139 1.66 2.05 -30.12
N GLN A 140 2.28 1.54 -29.07
CA GLN A 140 1.93 0.24 -28.50
C GLN A 140 0.73 0.40 -27.56
N ARG A 141 -0.29 -0.43 -27.75
CA ARG A 141 -1.48 -0.51 -26.91
C ARG A 141 -1.63 -1.93 -26.38
N LEU A 142 -2.29 -2.07 -25.23
CA LEU A 142 -2.72 -3.35 -24.71
C LEU A 142 -4.15 -3.61 -25.19
N GLU A 143 -4.35 -4.67 -25.98
CA GLU A 143 -5.68 -5.16 -26.32
C GLU A 143 -6.09 -6.30 -25.38
N LEU A 144 -7.40 -6.41 -25.17
CA LEU A 144 -7.99 -7.34 -24.24
C LEU A 144 -9.23 -8.02 -24.83
N LEU A 145 -9.45 -9.26 -24.40
CA LEU A 145 -10.65 -10.03 -24.71
C LEU A 145 -11.42 -10.26 -23.42
N LEU A 146 -12.70 -9.90 -23.41
CA LEU A 146 -13.63 -10.17 -22.31
C LEU A 146 -14.45 -11.45 -22.58
N LYS A 147 -15.01 -12.04 -21.52
CA LYS A 147 -15.97 -13.15 -21.59
C LYS A 147 -17.31 -12.75 -22.17
#